data_AF-A0A929D6I3-F1
#
_entry.id   AF-A0A929D6I3-F1
#
_cell.length_a   1.000
_cell.length_b   1.000
_cell.length_c   1.000
_cell.angle_alpha   90.00
_cell.angle_beta   90.00
_cell.angle_gamma   90.00
#
_symmetry.space_group_name_H-M   'P 1'
#
loop_
_entity.id
_entity.type
_entity.pdbx_description
1 polymer ?
#
loop_
_entity_poly.entity_id
_entity_poly.type
_entity_poly.pdbx_seq_one_letter_code
_entity_poly.pdbx_strand_id
1 'polypeptide(L)' 'RVEGDLRREVQSNIRRLIDIGSVRGLRHKRNLPVRGQRTKTNARTRRGTKKTVAGRGQRRGMSKK' A
#
# COMPACT_ATOMS: atom_id res chain seq x y z
N ARG A 1 13.12 2.17 22.82
CA ARG A 1 11.87 1.53 22.33
C ARG A 1 12.23 0.64 21.15
N VAL A 2 12.35 -0.67 21.36
CA VAL A 2 13.24 -1.55 20.56
C VAL A 2 12.47 -2.25 19.45
N GLU A 3 12.04 -1.49 18.44
CA GLU A 3 11.41 -1.95 17.19
C GLU A 3 9.95 -2.41 17.26
N GLY A 4 9.57 -3.26 18.22
CA GLY A 4 8.22 -3.82 18.31
C GLY A 4 7.16 -2.77 18.66
N ASP A 5 7.44 -1.96 19.67
CA ASP A 5 6.51 -0.94 20.16
C ASP A 5 6.24 0.16 19.13
N LEU A 6 7.29 0.59 18.42
CA LEU A 6 7.17 1.59 17.36
C LEU A 6 6.31 1.07 16.20
N ARG A 7 6.45 -0.21 15.83
CA ARG A 7 5.60 -0.82 14.79
C ARG A 7 4.14 -0.87 15.24
N ARG A 8 3.88 -1.23 16.50
CA ARG A 8 2.52 -1.24 17.07
C ARG A 8 1.90 0.15 17.10
N GLU A 9 2.67 1.15 17.53
CA GLU A 9 2.25 2.56 17.57
C GLU A 9 1.88 3.07 16.16
N VAL A 10 2.75 2.86 15.17
CA VAL A 10 2.49 3.26 13.79
C VAL A 10 1.26 2.55 13.21
N GLN A 11 1.10 1.25 13.47
CA GLN A 11 -0.09 0.53 13.03
C GLN A 11 -1.37 1.05 13.71
N SER A 12 -1.31 1.33 15.01
CA SER A 12 -2.43 1.93 15.75
C SER A 12 -2.84 3.28 15.15
N ASN A 13 -1.87 4.13 14.85
CA ASN A 13 -2.10 5.40 14.18
C ASN A 13 -2.77 5.24 12.80
N ILE A 14 -2.35 4.26 12.00
CA ILE A 14 -2.96 3.99 10.69
C ILE A 14 -4.38 3.45 10.84
N ARG A 15 -4.62 2.51 11.76
CA ARG A 15 -5.96 1.95 12.04
C ARG A 15 -6.93 3.05 12.46
N ARG A 16 -6.52 3.91 13.40
CA ARG A 16 -7.28 5.09 13.82
C ARG A 16 -7.71 5.96 12.64
N LEU A 17 -6.81 6.23 11.68
CA LEU A 17 -7.16 7.04 10.50
C LEU A 17 -8.17 6.36 9.57
N ILE A 18 -8.14 5.03 9.48
CA ILE A 18 -9.07 4.22 8.70
C ILE A 18 -10.45 4.21 9.35
N ASP A 19 -10.52 4.01 10.67
CA ASP A 19 -11.77 3.93 11.42
C ASP A 19 -12.51 5.27 11.40
N ILE A 20 -11.77 6.39 11.51
CA ILE A 20 -12.32 7.75 11.36
C ILE A 20 -12.87 8.01 9.93
N GLY A 21 -12.41 7.26 8.92
CA GLY A 21 -12.83 7.49 7.53
C GLY A 21 -12.18 8.71 6.86
N SER A 22 -11.09 9.24 7.43
CA SER A 22 -10.36 10.38 6.86
C SER A 22 -9.83 10.10 5.44
N VAL A 23 -9.57 11.15 4.64
CA VAL A 23 -8.98 11.00 3.28
C VAL A 23 -7.71 10.16 3.31
N ARG A 24 -6.85 10.36 4.32
CA ARG A 24 -5.63 9.56 4.51
C ARG A 24 -5.95 8.09 4.80
N GLY A 25 -6.91 7.82 5.68
CA GLY A 25 -7.40 6.48 6.00
C GLY A 25 -7.93 5.73 4.77
N LEU A 26 -8.78 6.38 3.97
CA LEU A 26 -9.31 5.81 2.73
C LEU A 26 -8.18 5.45 1.74
N ARG A 27 -7.14 6.28 1.63
CA ARG A 27 -5.96 5.99 0.80
C ARG A 27 -5.13 4.84 1.35
N HIS A 28 -4.95 4.76 2.68
CA HIS A 28 -4.31 3.63 3.34
C HIS A 28 -5.04 2.31 3.06
N LYS A 29 -6.38 2.29 3.19
CA LYS A 29 -7.23 1.12 2.91
C LYS A 29 -7.18 0.68 1.44
N ARG A 30 -7.13 1.63 0.51
CA ARG A 30 -7.11 1.38 -0.95
C ARG A 30 -5.71 1.15 -1.54
N ASN A 31 -4.66 1.08 -0.71
CA ASN A 31 -3.27 0.98 -1.18
C ASN A 31 -2.90 2.06 -2.22
N LEU A 32 -3.29 3.31 -1.93
CA LEU A 32 -2.95 4.49 -2.73
C LEU A 32 -2.01 5.43 -1.94
N PRO A 33 -1.22 6.26 -2.64
CA PRO A 33 -0.45 7.32 -2.01
C PRO A 33 -1.27 8.25 -1.12
N VAL A 34 -0.69 8.62 0.02
CA VAL A 34 -1.41 9.33 1.11
C VAL A 34 -1.08 10.83 1.15
N ARG A 35 0.04 11.25 0.56
CA ARG A 35 0.59 12.62 0.63
C ARG A 35 0.31 13.45 -0.63
N GLY A 36 -0.86 13.28 -1.26
CA GLY A 36 -1.25 14.07 -2.43
C GLY A 36 -0.51 13.75 -3.75
N GLN A 37 0.20 12.62 -3.82
CA GLN A 37 0.93 12.23 -5.03
C GLN A 37 -0.01 11.84 -6.17
N ARG A 38 0.40 12.08 -7.41
CA ARG A 38 -0.36 11.72 -8.62
C ARG A 38 -0.57 10.21 -8.73
N THR A 39 -1.79 9.77 -9.00
CA THR A 39 -2.12 8.33 -9.11
C THR A 39 -2.48 7.87 -10.52
N LYS A 40 -2.41 8.74 -11.53
CA LYS A 40 -2.71 8.39 -12.92
C LYS A 40 -1.62 7.50 -13.53
N THR A 41 -0.35 7.87 -13.32
CA THR A 41 0.82 7.21 -13.92
C THR A 41 1.66 6.48 -12.87
N ASN A 42 2.31 7.24 -11.97
CA ASN A 42 3.36 6.74 -11.09
C ASN A 42 2.86 6.56 -9.64
N ALA A 43 2.59 5.32 -9.23
CA ALA A 43 2.20 4.99 -7.85
C ALA A 43 2.49 3.52 -7.48
N ARG A 44 3.52 2.92 -8.10
CA ARG A 44 3.74 1.48 -8.08
C ARG A 44 4.19 0.96 -6.72
N THR A 45 5.05 1.70 -6.01
CA THR A 45 5.51 1.34 -4.66
C THR A 45 4.34 1.10 -3.69
N ARG A 46 3.25 1.86 -3.82
CA ARG A 46 2.07 1.70 -2.96
C ARG A 46 1.01 0.75 -3.53
N ARG A 47 0.80 0.73 -4.85
CA ARG A 47 -0.20 -0.12 -5.52
C ARG A 47 0.23 -1.58 -5.71
N GLY A 48 1.52 -1.88 -5.63
CA GLY A 48 2.08 -3.21 -5.88
C GLY A 48 2.42 -3.44 -7.36
N THR A 49 2.45 -4.69 -7.81
CA THR A 49 2.72 -5.12 -9.20
C THR A 49 1.51 -4.94 -10.11
N LYS A 50 1.73 -4.82 -11.43
CA LYS A 50 0.64 -4.52 -12.37
C LYS A 50 -0.29 -5.73 -12.43
N LYS A 51 -1.50 -5.59 -11.89
CA LYS A 51 -2.58 -6.56 -12.07
C LYS A 51 -3.13 -6.37 -13.49
N THR A 52 -2.57 -7.11 -14.46
CA THR A 52 -3.18 -7.23 -15.78
C THR A 52 -4.34 -8.23 -15.70
N VAL A 53 -5.41 -8.00 -16.46
CA VAL A 53 -6.48 -9.01 -16.61
C VAL A 53 -5.85 -10.23 -17.29
N ALA A 54 -6.10 -11.42 -16.74
CA ALA A 54 -5.43 -12.66 -17.09
C ALA A 54 -5.39 -12.88 -18.62
N GLY A 55 -4.18 -13.07 -19.16
CA GLY A 55 -3.98 -13.37 -20.59
C GLY A 55 -2.82 -12.63 -21.27
N ARG A 56 -2.31 -11.52 -20.72
CA ARG A 56 -1.12 -10.84 -21.26
C ARG A 56 -0.06 -10.63 -20.18
N GLY A 57 0.97 -11.47 -20.24
CA GLY A 57 2.28 -11.17 -19.65
C GLY A 57 2.60 -11.91 -18.36
N GLN A 58 2.58 -13.24 -18.43
CA GLN A 58 3.62 -14.13 -17.91
C GLN A 58 4.12 -13.90 -16.47
N ARG A 59 3.90 -14.93 -15.65
CA ARG A 59 4.75 -15.27 -14.50
C ARG A 59 6.22 -15.19 -14.92
N ARG A 60 6.92 -14.10 -14.60
CA ARG A 60 8.38 -14.06 -14.57
C ARG A 60 8.78 -13.34 -13.30
N GLY A 61 9.26 -14.11 -12.33
CA GLY A 61 9.70 -13.58 -11.03
C GLY A 61 9.50 -14.50 -9.83
N MET A 62 8.99 -15.73 -9.98
CA MET A 62 9.42 -16.80 -9.08
C MET A 62 10.88 -17.06 -9.43
N SER A 63 11.81 -16.43 -8.71
CA SER A 63 13.18 -16.93 -8.67
C SER A 63 13.09 -18.36 -8.17
N LYS A 64 13.32 -19.32 -9.07
CA LYS A 64 13.74 -20.65 -8.66
C LYS A 64 15.19 -20.49 -8.21
N LYS A 65 15.45 -20.98 -7.00
CA LYS A 65 16.75 -20.97 -6.30
C LYS A 65 17.15 -19.61 -5.74
#